data_AF-A0A524HGL0-F1
#
_entry.id   AF-A0A524HGL0-F1
#
_cell.length_a   1.000
_cell.length_b   1.000
_cell.length_c   1.000
_cell.angle_alpha   90.00
_cell.angle_beta   90.00
_cell.angle_gamma   90.00
#
_symmetry.space_group_name_H-M   'P 1'
#
loop_
_entity.id
_entity.type
_entity.pdbx_description
1 polymer ?
#
loop_
_entity_poly.entity_id
_entity_poly.type
_entity_poly.pdbx_seq_one_letter_code
_entity_poly.pdbx_strand_id
1 'polypeptide(L)' 'MLDRFPPLDVFLAHNSPWDVHERDKDIHQGFEAFRNYIERVQPRYFFHGHQHVNETMVMGKTQVVGVYGETELDLDID' A
#
# COMPACT_ATOMS: atom_id res chain seq x y z
N MET A 1 -3.47 8.54 14.00
CA MET A 1 -4.38 7.38 14.25
C MET A 1 -3.69 6.07 13.92
N LEU A 2 -2.98 5.96 12.79
CA LEU A 2 -2.22 4.75 12.46
C LEU A 2 -1.00 4.51 13.35
N ASP A 3 -0.54 5.50 14.12
CA ASP A 3 0.69 5.41 14.93
C ASP A 3 0.68 4.31 16.00
N ARG A 4 -0.52 3.90 16.43
CA ARG A 4 -0.75 2.80 17.38
C ARG A 4 -1.51 1.64 16.78
N PHE A 5 -1.67 1.62 15.46
CA PHE A 5 -2.38 0.53 14.79
C PHE A 5 -1.55 -0.76 14.90
N PRO A 6 -2.19 -1.91 15.21
CA PRO A 6 -1.48 -3.16 15.43
C PRO A 6 -0.83 -3.70 14.15
N PRO A 7 0.09 -4.66 14.26
CA PRO A 7 0.60 -5.42 13.12
C PRO A 7 -0.49 -6.15 12.34
N LEU A 8 -0.31 -6.21 11.03
CA LEU A 8 -1.18 -6.88 10.08
C LEU A 8 -0.33 -7.60 9.02
N ASP A 9 -0.81 -8.72 8.50
CA ASP A 9 -0.24 -9.32 7.29
C ASP A 9 -0.66 -8.56 6.04
N VAL A 10 -1.92 -8.12 5.98
CA VAL A 10 -2.53 -7.45 4.82
C VAL A 10 -3.15 -6.13 5.24
N PHE A 11 -2.78 -5.05 4.56
CA PHE A 11 -3.43 -3.74 4.66
C PHE A 11 -4.08 -3.42 3.31
N LEU A 12 -5.37 -3.11 3.27
CA LEU A 12 -6.08 -2.69 2.06
C LEU A 12 -6.57 -1.26 2.22
N ALA A 13 -6.24 -0.40 1.26
CA ALA A 13 -6.67 0.99 1.22
C ALA A 13 -7.15 1.39 -0.17
N HIS A 14 -7.90 2.47 -0.28
CA HIS A 14 -8.29 3.00 -1.58
C HIS A 14 -7.09 3.61 -2.32
N ASN A 15 -6.22 4.36 -1.63
CA ASN A 15 -5.12 5.11 -2.22
C ASN A 15 -3.75 4.66 -1.68
N SER A 16 -2.67 5.03 -2.38
CA SER A 16 -1.31 4.60 -2.10
C SER A 16 -0.71 5.24 -0.84
N PRO A 17 0.35 4.64 -0.30
CA PRO A 17 1.29 5.35 0.57
C PRO A 17 1.93 6.53 -0.16
N TRP A 18 2.30 7.57 0.60
CA TRP A 18 2.97 8.74 0.03
C TRP A 18 4.24 8.35 -0.74
N ASP A 19 4.40 8.95 -1.93
CA ASP A 19 5.53 8.73 -2.84
C ASP A 19 5.59 7.30 -3.40
N VAL A 20 4.43 6.62 -3.46
CA VAL A 20 4.27 5.29 -4.09
C VAL A 20 3.25 5.34 -5.21
N HIS A 21 3.66 4.92 -6.39
CA HIS A 21 2.83 4.83 -7.61
C HIS A 21 2.08 6.13 -7.97
N GLU A 22 2.50 7.28 -7.44
CA GLU A 22 1.83 8.57 -7.66
C GLU A 22 1.94 8.98 -9.13
N ARG A 23 0.81 9.29 -9.75
CA ARG A 23 0.76 9.74 -11.15
C ARG A 23 0.79 11.26 -11.31
N ASP A 24 0.35 11.99 -10.31
CA ASP A 24 0.39 13.45 -10.24
C ASP A 24 0.46 13.94 -8.79
N LYS A 25 0.61 15.26 -8.62
CA LYS A 25 0.77 15.92 -7.33
C LYS A 25 -0.54 16.42 -6.72
N ASP A 26 -1.68 16.11 -7.35
CA ASP A 26 -2.98 16.62 -6.93
C ASP A 26 -3.84 15.48 -6.40
N ILE A 27 -4.61 14.85 -7.27
CA ILE A 27 -5.60 13.84 -6.92
C ILE A 27 -4.92 12.52 -6.55
N HIS A 28 -3.77 12.22 -7.16
CA HIS A 28 -3.10 10.93 -7.06
C HIS A 28 -1.97 10.92 -6.03
N GLN A 29 -1.96 11.89 -5.10
CA GLN A 29 -1.02 11.89 -3.99
C GLN A 29 -1.39 10.83 -2.95
N GLY A 30 -0.41 10.05 -2.49
CA GLY A 30 -0.58 9.06 -1.44
C GLY A 30 -0.54 9.66 -0.03
N PHE A 31 -0.75 8.81 0.99
CA PHE A 31 -0.83 9.25 2.38
C PHE A 31 0.45 8.97 3.17
N GLU A 32 0.99 9.99 3.85
CA GLU A 32 2.16 9.84 4.74
C GLU A 32 1.89 8.85 5.88
N ALA A 33 0.66 8.82 6.41
CA ALA A 33 0.29 7.90 7.48
C ALA A 33 0.44 6.42 7.08
N PHE A 34 0.21 6.09 5.81
CA PHE A 34 0.40 4.73 5.29
C PHE A 34 1.89 4.41 5.15
N ARG A 35 2.69 5.35 4.64
CA ARG A 35 4.14 5.18 4.58
C ARG A 35 4.74 4.98 5.97
N ASN A 36 4.38 5.83 6.92
CA ASN A 36 4.83 5.74 8.31
C ASN A 36 4.42 4.42 8.97
N TYR A 37 3.22 3.90 8.66
CA TYR A 37 2.79 2.58 9.11
C TYR A 37 3.64 1.47 8.49
N ILE A 38 3.88 1.50 7.17
CA ILE A 38 4.73 0.51 6.48
C ILE A 38 6.14 0.53 7.08
N GLU A 39 6.77 1.69 7.21
CA GLU A 39 8.14 1.83 7.73
C GLU A 39 8.27 1.31 9.17
N ARG A 40 7.25 1.49 10.01
CA ARG A 40 7.26 1.02 11.40
C ARG A 40 6.87 -0.46 11.56
N VAL A 41 5.81 -0.88 10.87
CA VAL A 41 5.10 -2.15 11.14
C VAL A 41 5.46 -3.24 10.14
N GLN A 42 5.81 -2.87 8.91
CA GLN A 42 6.24 -3.79 7.84
C GLN A 42 5.21 -4.92 7.60
N PRO A 43 3.94 -4.62 7.25
CA PRO A 43 2.98 -5.65 6.86
C PRO A 43 3.50 -6.43 5.63
N ARG A 44 3.09 -7.69 5.44
CA ARG A 44 3.53 -8.47 4.27
C ARG A 44 3.03 -7.84 2.96
N TYR A 45 1.78 -7.38 2.95
CA TYR A 45 1.13 -6.78 1.78
C TYR A 45 0.42 -5.47 2.12
N PHE A 46 0.54 -4.49 1.23
CA PHE A 46 -0.26 -3.27 1.22
C PHE A 46 -0.91 -3.11 -0.14
N PHE A 47 -2.22 -3.26 -0.23
CA PHE A 47 -2.98 -3.10 -1.47
C PHE A 47 -3.56 -1.69 -1.56
N HIS A 48 -3.43 -1.08 -2.73
CA HIS A 48 -4.10 0.18 -3.03
C HIS A 48 -4.64 0.25 -4.46
N GLY A 49 -5.63 1.11 -4.67
CA GLY A 49 -6.09 1.51 -5.98
C GLY A 49 -5.73 2.97 -6.27
N HIS A 50 -6.69 3.69 -6.85
CA HIS A 50 -6.67 5.14 -7.13
C HIS A 50 -5.65 5.61 -8.18
N GLN A 51 -4.47 4.98 -8.25
CA GLN A 51 -3.38 5.36 -9.15
C GLN A 51 -3.58 4.95 -10.62
N HIS A 52 -4.54 4.04 -10.86
CA HIS A 52 -4.79 3.42 -12.16
C HIS A 52 -3.58 2.67 -12.73
N VAL A 53 -2.83 1.97 -11.86
CA VAL A 53 -1.70 1.12 -12.23
C VAL A 53 -1.88 -0.29 -11.67
N ASN A 54 -1.25 -1.26 -12.33
CA ASN A 54 -1.12 -2.65 -11.87
C ASN A 54 0.38 -2.94 -11.68
N GLU A 55 0.93 -2.48 -10.56
CA GLU A 55 2.37 -2.51 -10.28
C GLU A 55 2.62 -2.92 -8.82
N THR A 56 3.74 -3.61 -8.60
CA THR A 56 4.20 -3.96 -7.25
C THR A 56 5.53 -3.27 -6.97
N MET A 57 5.58 -2.56 -5.85
CA MET A 57 6.78 -1.96 -5.30
C MET A 57 7.12 -2.62 -3.96
N VAL A 58 8.41 -2.84 -3.69
CA VAL A 58 8.85 -3.37 -2.39
C VAL A 58 9.35 -2.24 -1.50
N MET A 59 8.75 -2.10 -0.31
CA MET A 59 9.15 -1.16 0.73
C MET A 59 9.60 -1.92 1.99
N GLY A 60 10.91 -2.17 2.08
CA GLY A 60 11.45 -3.05 3.12
C GLY A 60 11.02 -4.49 2.86
N LYS A 61 10.16 -5.04 3.71
CA LYS A 61 9.55 -6.38 3.56
C LYS A 61 8.13 -6.33 3.01
N THR A 62 7.54 -5.15 2.90
CA THR A 62 6.17 -4.96 2.42
C THR A 62 6.12 -4.95 0.91
N GLN A 63 5.26 -5.77 0.33
CA GLN A 63 4.85 -5.64 -1.07
C GLN A 63 3.70 -4.64 -1.13
N VAL A 64 3.96 -3.47 -1.71
CA VAL A 64 2.93 -2.45 -2.00
C VAL A 64 2.41 -2.70 -3.41
N VAL A 65 1.17 -3.15 -3.51
CA VAL A 65 0.55 -3.61 -4.75
C VAL A 65 -0.53 -2.62 -5.17
N GLY A 66 -0.29 -1.92 -6.28
CA GLY A 66 -1.28 -1.11 -6.96
C GLY A 66 -2.18 -1.99 -7.83
N VAL A 67 -3.49 -1.77 -7.74
CA VAL A 67 -4.50 -2.48 -8.53
C VAL A 67 -5.40 -1.47 -9.26
N TYR A 68 -5.62 -1.72 -10.54
CA TYR A 68 -6.58 -1.02 -11.38
C TYR A 68 -7.56 -2.00 -12.01
N GLY A 69 -8.85 -1.82 -11.69
CA GLY A 69 -9.90 -2.78 -12.04
C GLY A 69 -9.97 -3.89 -11.00
N GLU A 70 -9.77 -5.13 -11.44
CA GLU A 70 -9.81 -6.33 -10.61
C GLU A 70 -8.53 -7.15 -10.76
N THR A 71 -8.16 -7.87 -9.71
CA THR A 71 -7.05 -8.81 -9.70
C THR A 71 -7.36 -9.97 -8.77
N GLU A 72 -6.78 -11.13 -9.05
CA GLU A 72 -6.84 -12.33 -8.21
C GLU A 72 -5.42 -12.66 -7.77
N LEU A 73 -5.23 -12.82 -6.47
CA LEU A 73 -3.91 -13.02 -5.86
C LEU A 73 -3.99 -14.11 -4.79
N ASP A 74 -3.15 -15.13 -4.94
CA ASP A 74 -2.87 -16.09 -3.88
C ASP A 74 -1.89 -15.45 -2.91
N LEU A 75 -2.36 -15.17 -1.70
CA LEU A 75 -1.53 -14.61 -0.64
C LEU A 75 -0.94 -15.75 0.17
N ASP A 76 0.38 -15.76 0.23
CA ASP A 76 1.09 -16.55 1.22
C ASP A 76 0.93 -15.82 2.56
N ILE A 77 0.22 -16.44 3.50
CA ILE A 77 0.05 -15.96 4.87
C ILE A 77 0.32 -17.18 5.74
N ASP A 78 1.37 -17.11 6.57
CA ASP A 78 1.84 -18.23 7.40
C ASP A 78 0.80 -18.64 8.46
#